data_AF-A0A6A6WWA7-F1
#
_entry.id   AF-A0A6A6WWA7-F1
#
_cell.length_a   1.000
_cell.length_b   1.000
_cell.length_c   1.000
_cell.angle_alpha   90.00
_cell.angle_beta   90.00
_cell.angle_gamma   90.00
#
_symmetry.space_group_name_H-M   'P 1'
#
loop_
_entity.id
_entity.type
_entity.pdbx_description
1 polymer ?
#
loop_
_entity_poly.entity_id
_entity_poly.type
_entity_poly.pdbx_seq_one_letter_code
_entity_poly.pdbx_strand_id
1 'polypeptide(L)'
;AFGSCDPTIVFSANPSDGRGQAAFEANDLATFAHGSALNIGVISDFICQQAVNKCGLDAATEATCTAASTAAKALKGQAAADSFNAAIGF
;
A
#
# COMPACT_ATOMS: atom_id res chain seq x y z
N ALA A 1 6.62 13.76 1.60
CA ALA A 1 7.12 12.57 2.34
C ALA A 1 6.01 12.07 3.27
N PHE A 2 5.96 10.77 3.59
CA PHE A 2 4.88 10.16 4.38
C PHE A 2 4.94 10.45 5.89
N GLY A 3 5.69 11.48 6.31
CA GLY A 3 5.84 11.84 7.72
C GLY A 3 6.41 10.69 8.54
N SER A 4 5.68 10.32 9.60
CA SER A 4 6.02 9.20 10.50
C SER A 4 5.30 7.88 10.14
N CYS A 5 4.44 7.90 9.13
CA CYS A 5 3.70 6.71 8.72
C CYS A 5 4.58 5.77 7.91
N ASP A 6 4.30 4.48 8.03
CA ASP A 6 4.79 3.45 7.12
C ASP A 6 3.68 3.08 6.12
N PRO A 7 3.68 3.65 4.91
CA PRO A 7 2.69 3.37 3.88
C PRO A 7 3.00 2.09 3.09
N THR A 8 3.99 1.29 3.46
CA THR A 8 4.42 0.17 2.62
C THR A 8 3.40 -0.97 2.59
N ILE A 9 3.47 -1.77 1.53
CA ILE A 9 2.64 -2.94 1.31
C ILE A 9 3.51 -4.19 1.40
N VAL A 10 2.97 -5.24 2.02
CA VAL A 10 3.52 -6.59 1.99
C VAL A 10 2.65 -7.51 1.14
N PHE A 11 3.26 -8.45 0.43
CA PHE A 11 2.58 -9.55 -0.24
C PHE A 11 2.94 -10.86 0.49
N SER A 12 2.01 -11.39 1.26
CA SER A 12 2.25 -12.55 2.12
C SER A 12 1.42 -13.74 1.67
N ALA A 13 2.00 -14.94 1.72
CA ALA A 13 1.25 -16.20 1.57
C ALA A 13 0.25 -16.43 2.71
N ASN A 14 0.53 -15.83 3.88
CA ASN A 14 -0.27 -15.92 5.09
C ASN A 14 -0.54 -14.49 5.60
N PRO A 15 -1.48 -13.76 4.98
CA PRO A 15 -1.85 -12.43 5.48
C PRO A 15 -2.47 -12.51 6.88
N SER A 16 -2.37 -11.40 7.61
CA SER A 16 -2.80 -11.29 9.02
C SER A 16 -4.27 -11.63 9.27
N ASP A 17 -5.12 -11.47 8.27
CA ASP A 17 -6.57 -11.70 8.35
C ASP A 17 -6.99 -13.17 8.13
N GLY A 18 -6.03 -14.09 7.97
CA GLY A 18 -6.31 -15.52 7.87
C GLY A 18 -6.97 -15.94 6.55
N ARG A 19 -6.85 -15.13 5.48
CA ARG A 19 -7.46 -15.38 4.16
C ARG A 19 -7.12 -16.75 3.54
N GLY A 20 -6.02 -17.40 3.96
CA GLY A 20 -5.66 -18.75 3.49
C GLY A 20 -5.08 -18.81 2.07
N GLN A 21 -4.73 -17.67 1.47
CA GLN A 21 -4.04 -17.57 0.20
C GLN A 21 -3.23 -16.27 0.14
N ALA A 22 -2.28 -16.22 -0.79
CA ALA A 22 -1.41 -15.06 -0.93
C ALA A 22 -2.19 -13.78 -1.30
N ALA A 23 -1.93 -12.70 -0.58
CA ALA A 23 -2.63 -11.43 -0.71
C ALA A 23 -1.76 -10.24 -0.27
N PHE A 24 -2.21 -9.04 -0.63
CA PHE A 24 -1.62 -7.77 -0.27
C PHE A 24 -2.22 -7.26 1.03
N GLU A 25 -1.41 -6.68 1.92
CA GLU A 25 -1.86 -5.95 3.10
C GLU A 25 -0.89 -4.80 3.41
N ALA A 26 -1.35 -3.79 4.16
CA ALA A 26 -0.47 -2.75 4.64
C ALA A 26 0.52 -3.32 5.66
N ASN A 27 1.77 -2.85 5.63
CA ASN A 27 2.77 -3.26 6.63
C ASN A 27 2.40 -2.70 8.02
N ASP A 28 1.95 -1.44 8.07
CA ASP A 28 1.42 -0.80 9.28
C ASP A 28 -0.11 -0.94 9.37
N LEU A 29 -0.55 -2.07 9.90
CA LEU A 29 -1.97 -2.35 10.15
C LEU A 29 -2.59 -1.49 11.28
N ALA A 30 -1.77 -0.81 12.09
CA ALA A 30 -2.27 0.09 13.14
C ALA A 30 -2.72 1.43 12.54
N THR A 31 -1.95 1.97 11.60
CA THR A 31 -2.31 3.21 10.87
C THR A 31 -3.28 2.94 9.72
N PHE A 32 -3.08 1.84 8.99
CA PHE A 32 -3.81 1.48 7.77
C PHE A 32 -4.62 0.20 7.96
N ALA A 33 -5.48 0.18 8.98
CA ALA A 33 -6.33 -0.97 9.29
C ALA A 33 -7.29 -1.31 8.14
N HIS A 34 -6.97 -2.37 7.40
CA HIS A 34 -7.75 -2.92 6.31
C HIS A 34 -7.45 -4.42 6.22
N GLY A 35 -8.45 -5.24 5.82
CA GLY A 35 -8.20 -6.67 5.55
C GLY A 35 -7.25 -6.84 4.35
N SER A 36 -6.67 -8.03 4.17
CA SER A 36 -5.84 -8.27 3.00
C SER A 36 -6.67 -8.22 1.71
N ALA A 37 -6.05 -7.97 0.56
CA ALA A 37 -6.74 -7.96 -0.73
C ALA A 37 -5.96 -8.74 -1.79
N LEU A 38 -6.68 -9.36 -2.73
CA LEU A 38 -6.08 -10.07 -3.85
C LEU A 38 -5.60 -9.12 -4.97
N ASN A 39 -6.16 -7.93 -5.02
CA ASN A 39 -5.80 -6.91 -5.99
C ASN A 39 -5.01 -5.80 -5.27
N ILE A 40 -3.77 -5.59 -5.71
CA ILE A 40 -2.88 -4.55 -5.18
C ILE A 40 -3.55 -3.18 -5.14
N GLY A 41 -4.35 -2.85 -6.16
CA GLY A 41 -5.04 -1.57 -6.25
C GLY A 41 -5.96 -1.26 -5.08
N VAL A 42 -6.57 -2.29 -4.46
CA VAL A 42 -7.44 -2.10 -3.30
C VAL A 42 -6.65 -1.57 -2.11
N ILE A 43 -5.47 -2.13 -1.84
CA ILE A 43 -4.64 -1.73 -0.69
C ILE A 43 -3.88 -0.44 -1.00
N SER A 44 -3.28 -0.31 -2.19
CA SER A 44 -2.49 0.87 -2.54
C SER A 44 -3.35 2.13 -2.64
N ASP A 45 -4.55 2.07 -3.23
CA ASP A 45 -5.46 3.22 -3.28
C ASP A 45 -5.96 3.60 -1.88
N PHE A 46 -6.28 2.61 -1.04
CA PHE A 46 -6.67 2.81 0.35
C PHE A 46 -5.57 3.51 1.15
N ILE A 47 -4.33 3.03 1.07
CA ILE A 47 -3.18 3.63 1.77
C ILE A 47 -3.01 5.08 1.34
N CYS A 48 -2.99 5.36 0.03
CA CYS A 48 -2.83 6.73 -0.45
C CYS A 48 -3.92 7.67 0.08
N GLN A 49 -5.18 7.23 0.06
CA GLN A 49 -6.31 8.02 0.59
C GLN A 49 -6.21 8.22 2.11
N GLN A 50 -5.84 7.19 2.87
CA GLN A 50 -5.71 7.31 4.32
C GLN A 50 -4.50 8.16 4.70
N ALA A 51 -3.41 8.09 3.95
CA ALA A 51 -2.19 8.82 4.26
C ALA A 51 -2.42 10.33 4.22
N VAL A 52 -3.26 10.84 3.31
CA VAL A 52 -3.68 12.27 3.32
C VAL A 52 -4.25 12.68 4.68
N ASN A 53 -5.12 11.85 5.26
CA ASN A 53 -5.82 12.15 6.50
C ASN A 53 -5.01 11.84 7.77
N LYS A 54 -4.25 10.74 7.75
CA LYS A 54 -3.54 10.18 8.92
C LYS A 54 -2.12 10.70 9.05
N CYS A 55 -1.49 11.00 7.92
CA CYS A 55 -0.06 11.31 7.83
C CYS A 55 0.18 12.74 7.35
N GLY A 56 -0.87 13.48 6.99
CA GLY A 56 -0.78 14.86 6.54
C GLY A 56 -0.01 15.01 5.25
N LEU A 57 -0.23 14.12 4.28
CA LEU A 57 0.41 14.22 2.97
C LEU A 57 0.06 15.54 2.29
N ASP A 58 1.08 16.19 1.74
CA ASP A 58 0.89 17.27 0.78
C ASP A 58 0.42 16.73 -0.58
N ALA A 59 -0.13 17.61 -1.41
CA ALA A 59 -0.68 17.26 -2.72
C ALA A 59 0.35 16.63 -3.66
N ALA A 60 1.64 17.00 -3.53
CA ALA A 60 2.70 16.41 -4.34
C ALA A 60 2.95 14.94 -3.96
N THR A 61 3.00 14.64 -2.66
CA THR A 61 3.18 13.28 -2.15
C THR A 61 1.94 12.42 -2.43
N GLU A 62 0.73 12.99 -2.33
CA GLU A 62 -0.51 12.31 -2.72
C GLU A 62 -0.50 11.92 -4.22
N ALA A 63 -0.06 12.83 -5.09
CA ALA A 63 0.07 12.56 -6.51
C ALA A 63 1.11 11.46 -6.79
N THR A 64 2.27 11.49 -6.11
CA THR A 64 3.28 10.41 -6.20
C THR A 64 2.69 9.07 -5.76
N CYS A 65 1.96 9.02 -4.63
CA CYS A 65 1.33 7.80 -4.15
C CYS A 65 0.31 7.24 -5.15
N THR A 66 -0.52 8.11 -5.74
CA THR A 66 -1.51 7.73 -6.75
C THR A 66 -0.86 7.18 -8.02
N ALA A 67 0.26 7.78 -8.46
CA ALA A 67 1.05 7.28 -9.58
C ALA A 67 1.70 5.92 -9.26
N ALA A 68 2.24 5.76 -8.05
CA ALA A 68 2.78 4.48 -7.57
C ALA A 68 1.73 3.36 -7.56
N SER A 69 0.53 3.66 -7.05
CA SER A 69 -0.61 2.72 -7.08
C SER A 69 -0.96 2.33 -8.52
N THR A 70 -0.98 3.30 -9.44
CA THR A 70 -1.26 3.05 -10.87
C THR A 70 -0.21 2.14 -11.51
N ALA A 71 1.08 2.38 -11.25
CA ALA A 71 2.16 1.53 -11.76
C ALA A 71 2.08 0.10 -11.21
N ALA A 72 1.82 -0.05 -9.90
CA ALA A 72 1.73 -1.34 -9.24
C ALA A 72 0.59 -2.23 -9.80
N LYS A 73 -0.52 -1.63 -10.25
CA LYS A 73 -1.67 -2.34 -10.85
C LYS A 73 -1.29 -3.11 -12.13
N ALA A 74 -0.20 -2.75 -12.81
CA ALA A 74 0.30 -3.47 -13.99
C ALA A 74 1.07 -4.76 -13.64
N LEU A 75 1.42 -4.95 -12.36
CA LEU A 75 2.24 -6.06 -11.87
C LEU A 75 1.40 -7.03 -11.04
N LYS A 76 2.03 -8.14 -10.62
CA LYS A 76 1.39 -9.20 -9.82
C LYS A 76 2.31 -9.66 -8.71
N GLY A 77 1.70 -10.19 -7.64
CA GLY A 77 2.39 -10.74 -6.48
C GLY A 77 3.39 -9.76 -5.88
N GLN A 78 4.50 -10.29 -5.36
CA GLN A 78 5.55 -9.52 -4.70
C GLN A 78 6.04 -8.33 -5.53
N ALA A 79 6.23 -8.51 -6.84
CA ALA A 79 6.69 -7.44 -7.73
C ALA A 79 5.77 -6.21 -7.74
N ALA A 80 4.46 -6.39 -7.53
CA ALA A 80 3.54 -5.27 -7.42
C ALA A 80 3.73 -4.48 -6.11
N ALA A 81 3.94 -5.18 -5.00
CA ALA A 81 4.23 -4.55 -3.71
C ALA A 81 5.58 -3.82 -3.75
N ASP A 82 6.62 -4.46 -4.28
CA ASP A 82 7.96 -3.87 -4.42
C ASP A 82 7.93 -2.61 -5.29
N SER A 83 7.21 -2.65 -6.42
CA SER A 83 7.07 -1.50 -7.31
C SER A 83 6.33 -0.34 -6.64
N PHE A 84 5.34 -0.62 -5.79
CA PHE A 84 4.64 0.43 -5.06
C PHE A 84 5.58 1.07 -4.04
N ASN A 85 6.21 0.26 -3.17
CA ASN A 85 7.09 0.71 -2.09
C ASN A 85 8.25 1.55 -2.64
N ALA A 86 8.92 1.05 -3.69
CA ALA A 86 10.04 1.77 -4.32
C ALA A 86 9.60 3.12 -4.91
N ALA A 87 8.41 3.18 -5.53
CA ALA A 87 7.91 4.41 -6.15
C ALA A 87 7.52 5.49 -5.13
N ILE A 88 7.26 5.12 -3.88
CA ILE A 88 7.01 6.05 -2.78
C ILE A 88 8.24 6.29 -1.88
N GLY A 89 9.38 5.68 -2.22
CA GLY A 89 10.68 5.92 -1.61
C GLY A 89 11.06 5.00 -0.45
N PHE A 90 10.52 3.78 -0.41
CA PHE A 90 10.79 2.75 0.60
C PHE A 90 11.41 1.48 0.00
#